data_AF-A9GJQ8-F1
#
_entry.id   AF-A9GJQ8-F1
#
_cell.length_a   1.000
_cell.length_b   1.000
_cell.length_c   1.000
_cell.angle_alpha   90.00
_cell.angle_beta   90.00
_cell.angle_gamma   90.00
#
_symmetry.space_group_name_H-M   'P 1'
#
loop_
_entity.id
_entity.type
_entity.pdbx_description
1 polymer ?
#
loop_
_entity_poly.entity_id
_entity_poly.type
_entity_poly.pdbx_seq_one_letter_code
_entity_poly.pdbx_strand_id
1 'polypeptide(L)'
;MTSNCLTEQQRATAEVGGMPLFRGGHGFGMGVAVVLDPKKAEPTVCGGREGAVGWPGGFGGWWRADADDDSVLIFLAHNMVERDQLSRGIGLGVYEAITRFQALASADDR
;
A
#
# COMPACT_ATOMS: atom_id res chain seq x y z
N MET A 1 4.07 14.06 -9.11
CA MET A 1 4.33 12.79 -8.40
C MET A 1 3.03 12.04 -8.15
N THR A 2 2.02 12.71 -7.59
CA THR A 2 0.69 12.18 -7.24
C THR A 2 -0.24 11.88 -8.44
N SER A 3 0.28 11.79 -9.66
CA SER A 3 -0.53 11.54 -10.85
C SER A 3 -0.19 10.17 -11.42
N ASN A 4 -1.21 9.38 -11.72
CA ASN A 4 -1.00 8.09 -12.38
C ASN A 4 -0.48 8.29 -13.82
N CYS A 5 0.62 7.59 -14.13
CA CYS A 5 1.24 7.54 -15.45
C CYS A 5 1.04 6.20 -16.17
N LEU A 6 0.28 5.27 -15.58
CA LEU A 6 -0.04 3.98 -16.20
C LEU A 6 -1.31 4.06 -17.05
N THR A 7 -1.30 3.39 -18.20
CA THR A 7 -2.52 3.11 -18.96
C THR A 7 -3.43 2.16 -18.19
N GLU A 8 -4.71 2.09 -18.58
CA GLU A 8 -5.65 1.14 -17.98
C GLU A 8 -5.18 -0.31 -18.13
N GLN A 9 -4.66 -0.69 -19.30
CA GLN A 9 -4.12 -2.03 -19.54
C GLN A 9 -2.91 -2.32 -18.64
N GLN A 10 -1.99 -1.36 -18.48
CA GLN A 10 -0.85 -1.53 -17.57
C GLN A 10 -1.31 -1.74 -16.13
N ARG A 11 -2.31 -0.99 -15.65
CA ARG A 11 -2.87 -1.21 -14.30
C ARG A 11 -3.54 -2.58 -14.16
N ALA A 12 -4.20 -3.05 -15.22
CA ALA A 12 -4.91 -4.32 -15.22
C ALA A 12 -3.99 -5.55 -15.25
N THR A 13 -2.78 -5.44 -15.79
CA THR A 13 -1.88 -6.60 -16.00
C THR A 13 -0.58 -6.54 -15.21
N ALA A 14 -0.20 -5.39 -14.65
CA ALA A 14 1.04 -5.28 -13.90
C ALA A 14 0.98 -6.03 -12.57
N GLU A 15 2.04 -6.77 -12.29
CA GLU A 15 2.24 -7.50 -11.04
C GLU A 15 3.61 -7.17 -10.46
N VAL A 16 3.68 -7.07 -9.13
CA VAL A 16 4.94 -6.91 -8.39
C VAL A 16 5.00 -8.05 -7.39
N GLY A 17 6.00 -8.93 -7.53
CA GLY A 17 6.09 -10.14 -6.70
C GLY A 17 4.87 -11.07 -6.82
N GLY A 18 4.18 -11.07 -7.97
CA GLY A 18 2.95 -11.83 -8.20
C GLY A 18 1.67 -11.19 -7.64
N MET A 19 1.75 -9.98 -7.09
CA MET A 19 0.59 -9.25 -6.57
C MET A 19 0.10 -8.19 -7.57
N PRO A 20 -1.22 -8.13 -7.87
CA PRO A 20 -1.79 -7.17 -8.80
C PRO A 20 -2.01 -5.78 -8.15
N LEU A 21 -0.92 -5.12 -7.73
CA LEU A 21 -0.96 -3.89 -6.91
C LEU A 21 -1.90 -2.80 -7.44
N PHE A 22 -1.97 -2.62 -8.76
CA PHE A 22 -2.70 -1.50 -9.38
C PHE A 22 -4.14 -1.83 -9.79
N ARG A 23 -4.56 -3.10 -9.75
CA ARG A 23 -5.91 -3.50 -10.18
C ARG A 23 -7.00 -2.98 -9.24
N GLY A 24 -6.70 -2.86 -7.95
CA GLY A 24 -7.62 -2.46 -6.89
C GLY A 24 -7.72 -0.95 -6.68
N GLY A 25 -7.72 -0.12 -7.72
CA GLY A 25 -7.89 1.34 -7.53
C GLY A 25 -6.61 2.10 -7.18
N HIS A 26 -5.45 1.56 -7.52
CA HIS A 26 -4.17 2.27 -7.48
C HIS A 26 -3.63 2.51 -8.90
N GLY A 27 -2.87 3.58 -9.06
CA GLY A 27 -2.00 3.84 -10.20
C GLY A 27 -0.54 3.93 -9.75
N PHE A 28 0.33 4.39 -10.65
CA PHE A 28 1.74 4.63 -10.35
C PHE A 28 2.26 5.90 -11.00
N GLY A 29 3.01 6.70 -10.27
CA GLY A 29 3.57 7.97 -10.74
C GLY A 29 4.88 8.30 -10.06
N MET A 30 5.92 8.65 -10.84
CA MET A 30 7.24 9.12 -10.34
C MET A 30 7.82 8.30 -9.17
N GLY A 31 7.66 6.97 -9.19
CA GLY A 31 8.26 6.07 -8.19
C GLY A 31 7.33 5.60 -7.07
N VAL A 32 6.08 6.05 -7.03
CA VAL A 32 5.13 5.72 -5.93
C VAL A 32 3.79 5.22 -6.46
N ALA A 33 3.11 4.41 -5.64
CA ALA A 33 1.71 4.06 -5.85
C ALA A 33 0.85 5.30 -5.57
N VAL A 34 -0.23 5.46 -6.34
CA VAL A 34 -1.15 6.61 -6.24
C VAL A 34 -2.56 6.07 -6.08
N VAL A 35 -3.33 6.51 -5.09
CA VAL A 35 -4.73 6.12 -4.93
C VAL A 35 -5.59 6.79 -6.00
N LEU A 36 -6.36 6.00 -6.75
CA LEU A 36 -7.33 6.46 -7.77
C LEU A 36 -8.78 6.24 -7.35
N ASP A 37 -9.04 5.19 -6.57
CA ASP A 37 -10.38 4.89 -6.04
C ASP A 37 -10.24 4.45 -4.57
N PRO A 38 -10.48 5.37 -3.61
CA PRO A 38 -10.37 5.08 -2.18
C PRO A 38 -11.21 3.89 -1.70
N LYS A 39 -12.31 3.56 -2.40
CA LYS A 39 -13.19 2.44 -2.02
C LYS A 39 -12.63 1.08 -2.42
N LYS A 40 -11.67 1.06 -3.34
CA LYS A 40 -11.01 -0.17 -3.81
C LYS A 40 -9.56 -0.28 -3.32
N ALA A 41 -8.96 0.86 -2.98
CA ALA A 41 -7.56 0.97 -2.59
C ALA A 41 -7.29 0.26 -1.25
N GLU A 42 -6.75 -0.96 -1.35
CA GLU A 42 -6.42 -1.79 -0.18
C GLU A 42 -5.37 -1.12 0.73
N PRO A 43 -5.54 -1.15 2.07
CA PRO A 43 -4.56 -0.63 3.02
C PRO A 43 -3.15 -1.20 2.84
N THR A 44 -3.05 -2.49 2.55
CA THR A 44 -1.77 -3.18 2.33
C THR A 44 -1.00 -2.68 1.10
N VAL A 45 -1.67 -1.96 0.19
CA VAL A 45 -1.08 -1.31 -1.00
C VAL A 45 -0.95 0.20 -0.82
N CYS A 46 -1.11 0.70 0.40
CA CYS A 46 -1.04 2.11 0.79
C CYS A 46 -2.32 2.91 0.45
N GLY A 47 -3.48 2.32 0.70
CA GLY A 47 -4.77 2.99 0.56
C GLY A 47 -4.90 4.27 1.40
N GLY A 48 -5.81 5.16 0.99
CA GLY A 48 -6.01 6.49 1.57
C GLY A 48 -7.08 7.24 0.78
N ARG A 49 -7.08 8.58 0.87
CA ARG A 49 -7.92 9.43 0.02
C ARG A 49 -7.39 9.45 -1.41
N GLU A 50 -8.19 9.98 -2.34
CA GLU A 50 -7.81 10.05 -3.74
C GLU A 50 -6.55 10.93 -3.89
N GLY A 51 -5.56 10.47 -4.66
CA GLY A 51 -4.29 11.17 -4.81
C GLY A 51 -3.27 10.93 -3.69
N ALA A 52 -3.63 10.23 -2.61
CA ALA A 52 -2.65 9.77 -1.62
C ALA A 52 -1.57 8.90 -2.29
N VAL A 53 -0.33 8.99 -1.79
CA VAL A 53 0.82 8.27 -2.33
C VAL A 53 1.51 7.43 -1.29
N GLY A 54 2.15 6.34 -1.73
CA GLY A 54 2.89 5.46 -0.83
C GLY A 54 3.64 4.35 -1.56
N TRP A 55 4.23 3.45 -0.79
CA TRP A 55 4.78 2.22 -1.35
C TRP A 55 4.77 1.05 -0.34
N PRO A 56 4.24 -0.13 -0.74
CA PRO A 56 4.31 -1.32 0.07
C PRO A 56 5.68 -2.01 -0.10
N GLY A 57 6.27 -2.41 1.02
CA GLY A 57 7.50 -3.20 1.07
C GLY A 57 7.22 -4.69 1.15
N GLY A 58 8.01 -5.48 0.42
CA GLY A 58 7.83 -6.94 0.35
C GLY A 58 7.92 -7.68 1.68
N PHE A 59 8.64 -7.11 2.66
CA PHE A 59 8.77 -7.66 4.02
C PHE A 59 7.96 -6.86 5.06
N GLY A 60 6.93 -6.12 4.65
CA GLY A 60 6.03 -5.42 5.57
C GLY A 60 6.52 -4.05 6.07
N GLY A 61 7.58 -3.50 5.47
CA GLY A 61 7.77 -2.05 5.49
C GLY A 61 6.65 -1.39 4.69
N TRP A 62 6.14 -0.25 5.14
CA TRP A 62 5.00 0.41 4.51
C TRP A 62 4.99 1.89 4.86
N TRP A 63 4.56 2.75 3.93
CA TRP A 63 4.35 4.16 4.21
C TRP A 63 3.31 4.78 3.28
N ARG A 64 2.67 5.84 3.77
CA ARG A 64 1.71 6.67 3.02
C ARG A 64 1.92 8.14 3.36
N ALA A 65 1.79 9.00 2.36
CA ALA A 65 1.56 10.42 2.52
C ALA A 65 0.22 10.77 1.87
N ASP A 66 -0.67 11.41 2.63
CA ASP A 66 -1.99 11.80 2.19
C ASP A 66 -2.18 13.29 2.50
N ALA A 67 -2.22 14.11 1.44
CA ALA A 67 -2.30 15.56 1.56
C ALA A 67 -3.70 16.05 1.96
N ASP A 68 -4.75 15.27 1.65
CA ASP A 68 -6.12 15.62 2.03
C ASP A 68 -6.40 15.30 3.51
N ASP A 69 -5.58 14.42 4.10
CA ASP A 69 -5.61 14.02 5.50
C ASP A 69 -4.52 14.70 6.35
N ASP A 70 -3.71 15.58 5.74
CA ASP A 70 -2.53 16.21 6.33
C ASP A 70 -1.60 15.22 7.09
N SER A 71 -1.49 13.99 6.57
CA SER A 71 -0.85 12.90 7.30
C SER A 71 0.28 12.22 6.53
N VAL A 72 1.33 11.84 7.27
CA VAL A 72 2.35 10.90 6.82
C VAL A 72 2.43 9.76 7.82
N LEU A 73 2.22 8.55 7.34
CA LEU A 73 2.22 7.33 8.11
C LEU A 73 3.38 6.46 7.66
N ILE A 74 4.17 5.99 8.62
CA ILE A 74 5.31 5.11 8.35
C ILE A 74 5.19 3.92 9.30
N PHE A 75 5.16 2.72 8.74
CA PHE A 75 5.16 1.46 9.46
C PHE A 75 6.43 0.69 9.12
N LEU A 76 7.29 0.51 10.13
CA LEU A 76 8.54 -0.23 10.00
C LEU A 76 8.44 -1.50 10.85
N ALA A 77 8.45 -2.65 10.19
CA ALA A 77 8.53 -3.94 10.85
C ALA A 77 9.90 -4.58 10.59
N HIS A 78 10.46 -5.18 11.63
CA HIS A 78 11.64 -6.04 11.50
C HIS A 78 11.19 -7.47 11.20
N ASN A 79 10.67 -7.69 10.00
CA ASN A 79 10.10 -8.97 9.57
C ASN A 79 11.14 -9.77 8.76
N MET A 80 12.14 -10.31 9.47
CA MET A 80 13.13 -11.21 8.90
C MET A 80 12.55 -12.63 8.83
N VAL A 81 12.15 -13.06 7.65
CA VAL A 81 11.64 -14.41 7.40
C VAL A 81 12.37 -15.08 6.24
N GLU A 82 12.73 -16.33 6.43
CA GLU A 82 13.25 -17.17 5.36
C GLU A 82 12.11 -17.63 4.43
N ARG A 83 12.46 -18.02 3.20
CA ARG A 83 11.46 -18.41 2.18
C ARG A 83 10.59 -19.58 2.63
N ASP A 84 11.14 -20.56 3.35
CA ASP A 84 10.41 -21.72 3.88
C ASP A 84 9.48 -21.35 5.04
N GLN A 85 9.84 -20.33 5.81
CA GLN A 85 8.98 -19.78 6.85
C GLN A 85 7.79 -19.04 6.22
N LEU A 86 8.06 -18.21 5.21
CA LEU A 86 7.02 -17.49 4.47
C LEU A 86 6.05 -18.45 3.78
N SER A 87 6.53 -19.55 3.19
CA SER A 87 5.66 -20.56 2.55
C SER A 87 4.76 -21.30 3.55
N ARG A 88 5.12 -21.30 4.84
CA ARG A 88 4.31 -21.80 5.95
C ARG A 88 3.42 -20.72 6.58
N GLY A 89 3.38 -19.52 6.00
CA GLY A 89 2.59 -18.38 6.46
C GLY A 89 3.20 -17.59 7.61
N ILE A 90 4.43 -17.91 8.04
CA ILE A 90 5.13 -17.16 9.08
C ILE A 90 5.52 -15.78 8.52
N GLY A 91 5.29 -14.73 9.31
CA GLY A 91 5.58 -13.33 8.93
C GLY A 91 4.44 -12.62 8.17
N LEU A 92 3.40 -13.34 7.71
CA LEU A 92 2.26 -12.72 7.01
C LEU A 92 1.39 -11.84 7.92
N GLY A 93 1.45 -12.03 9.24
CA GLY A 93 0.74 -11.20 10.21
C GLY A 93 1.12 -9.71 10.15
N VAL A 94 2.27 -9.37 9.54
CA VAL A 94 2.67 -7.97 9.31
C VAL A 94 1.66 -7.20 8.45
N TYR A 95 1.04 -7.86 7.47
CA TYR A 95 0.08 -7.21 6.58
C TYR A 95 -1.24 -6.90 7.28
N GLU A 96 -1.66 -7.77 8.21
CA GLU A 96 -2.79 -7.48 9.09
C GLU A 96 -2.46 -6.30 10.04
N ALA A 97 -1.24 -6.26 10.58
CA ALA A 97 -0.78 -5.17 11.42
C ALA A 97 -0.80 -3.82 10.67
N ILE A 98 -0.39 -3.79 9.40
CA ILE A 98 -0.50 -2.59 8.52
C ILE A 98 -1.95 -2.13 8.41
N THR A 99 -2.88 -3.04 8.09
CA THR A 99 -4.31 -2.70 7.96
C THR A 99 -4.86 -2.10 9.26
N ARG A 100 -4.52 -2.69 10.41
CA ARG A 100 -4.94 -2.17 11.72
C ARG A 100 -4.29 -0.81 12.04
N PHE A 101 -3.00 -0.66 11.75
CA PHE A 101 -2.26 0.60 11.96
C PHE A 101 -2.89 1.76 11.18
N GLN A 102 -3.17 1.56 9.89
CA GLN A 102 -3.82 2.57 9.07
C GLN A 102 -5.21 2.93 9.62
N ALA A 103 -6.02 1.92 9.99
CA ALA A 103 -7.36 2.16 10.53
C ALA A 103 -7.33 2.98 11.83
N LEU A 104 -6.37 2.70 12.72
CA LEU A 104 -6.19 3.46 13.96
C LEU A 104 -5.78 4.91 13.69
N ALA A 105 -4.92 5.13 12.69
CA ALA A 105 -4.46 6.48 12.35
C ALA A 105 -5.51 7.32 11.64
N SER A 106 -6.41 6.70 10.85
CA SER A 106 -7.51 7.37 10.15
C SER A 106 -8.76 7.59 11.02
N ALA A 107 -8.77 7.13 12.27
CA ALA A 107 -9.88 7.31 13.20
C ALA A 107 -9.82 8.62 14.01
N ASP A 108 -8.69 9.33 13.95
CA ASP A 108 -8.53 10.67 14.53
C ASP A 108 -9.05 11.71 13.52
N ASP A 109 -10.37 11.97 13.51
CA ASP A 109 -10.92 13.21 12.93
C ASP A 109 -10.37 14.38 13.79
N ARG A 110 -9.28 15.01 13.35
CA ARG A 110 -8.76 16.27 13.90
C ARG A 110 -9.16 17.45 13.05
#